data_AF-A0A1I5L8Z2-F1
#
_entry.id   AF-A0A1I5L8Z2-F1
#
_cell.length_a   1.000
_cell.length_b   1.000
_cell.length_c   1.000
_cell.angle_alpha   90.00
_cell.angle_beta   90.00
_cell.angle_gamma   90.00
#
_symmetry.space_group_name_H-M   'P 1'
#
loop_
_entity.id
_entity.type
_entity.pdbx_description
1 polymer ?
#
loop_
_entity_poly.entity_id
_entity_poly.type
_entity_poly.pdbx_seq_one_letter_code
_entity_poly.pdbx_strand_id
1 'polypeptide(L)' 'MKYLIDHNTQLIHKTAYAGDVCGFNETPLEQREVSQDTYYVDTLIKTKNYAVCEYCYHSTSFVLE' A
#
# COMPACT_ATOMS: atom_id res chain seq x y z
N MET A 1 -3.90 10.92 -4.85
CA MET A 1 -3.68 9.46 -5.05
C MET A 1 -4.43 8.73 -3.95
N LYS A 2 -5.02 7.57 -4.24
CA LYS A 2 -5.69 6.73 -3.23
C LYS A 2 -4.72 5.65 -2.75
N TYR A 3 -4.67 5.45 -1.44
CA TYR A 3 -3.84 4.47 -0.77
C TYR A 3 -4.73 3.42 -0.10
N LEU A 4 -4.26 2.19 -0.09
CA LEU A 4 -4.77 1.13 0.79
C LEU A 4 -3.71 0.91 1.87
N ILE A 5 -4.12 0.92 3.12
CA ILE A 5 -3.27 0.81 4.29
C ILE A 5 -3.61 -0.53 4.94
N ASP A 6 -2.62 -1.40 5.03
CA ASP A 6 -2.69 -2.65 5.75
C ASP A 6 -2.15 -2.44 7.17
N HIS A 7 -3.03 -2.41 8.16
CA HIS A 7 -2.63 -2.29 9.57
C HIS A 7 -2.13 -3.61 10.17
N ASN A 8 -2.44 -4.76 9.56
CA ASN A 8 -1.96 -6.07 9.99
C ASN A 8 -0.48 -6.25 9.64
N THR A 9 -0.07 -5.87 8.43
CA THR A 9 1.33 -5.98 7.97
C THR A 9 2.10 -4.65 8.01
N GLN A 10 1.41 -3.54 8.32
CA GLN A 10 1.96 -2.18 8.30
C GLN A 10 2.50 -1.76 6.92
N LEU A 11 1.84 -2.22 5.85
CA LEU A 11 2.18 -1.89 4.48
C LEU A 11 1.26 -0.83 3.88
N ILE A 12 1.84 0.09 3.12
CA ILE A 12 1.14 1.09 2.32
C ILE A 12 1.14 0.66 0.86
N HIS A 13 -0.05 0.56 0.27
CA HIS A 13 -0.26 0.17 -1.13
C HIS A 13 -0.81 1.35 -1.93
N LYS A 14 -0.34 1.54 -3.16
CA LYS A 14 -0.99 2.44 -4.12
C LYS A 14 -2.15 1.71 -4.78
N THR A 15 -3.37 2.25 -4.66
CA THR A 15 -4.56 1.58 -5.22
C THR A 15 -4.44 1.28 -6.73
N ALA A 16 -3.70 2.10 -7.48
CA ALA A 16 -3.49 1.89 -8.92
C ALA A 16 -2.67 0.64 -9.29
N TYR A 17 -1.92 0.07 -8.34
CA TYR A 17 -1.02 -1.08 -8.58
C TYR A 17 -1.30 -2.26 -7.63
N ALA A 18 -2.24 -2.10 -6.71
CA ALA A 18 -2.62 -3.17 -5.79
C ALA A 18 -3.32 -4.29 -6.57
N GLY A 19 -2.84 -5.52 -6.39
CA GLY A 19 -3.41 -6.75 -6.93
C GLY A 19 -3.01 -7.93 -6.04
N ASP A 20 -3.40 -9.15 -6.41
CA ASP A 20 -3.28 -10.32 -5.54
C ASP A 20 -1.84 -10.59 -5.08
N VAL A 21 -0.83 -10.27 -5.89
CA VAL A 21 0.59 -10.46 -5.57
C VAL A 21 1.04 -9.72 -4.31
N CYS A 22 0.35 -8.64 -3.92
CA CYS A 22 0.70 -7.89 -2.71
C CYS A 22 0.04 -8.41 -1.43
N GLY A 23 -0.83 -9.43 -1.51
CA GLY A 23 -1.47 -10.07 -0.35
C GLY A 23 -2.50 -9.23 0.40
N PHE A 24 -2.77 -7.97 -0.02
CA PHE A 24 -3.71 -7.07 0.68
C PHE A 24 -5.14 -7.64 0.79
N ASN A 25 -5.53 -8.53 -0.14
CA ASN A 25 -6.82 -9.20 -0.13
C ASN A 25 -6.96 -10.23 1.01
N GLU A 26 -5.87 -10.59 1.70
CA GLU A 26 -5.86 -11.54 2.82
C GLU A 26 -5.94 -10.83 4.19
N THR A 27 -5.64 -9.52 4.24
CA THR A 27 -5.72 -8.69 5.45
C THR A 27 -7.15 -8.70 6.02
N PRO A 28 -7.40 -8.85 7.33
CA PRO A 28 -8.75 -8.73 7.89
C PRO A 28 -9.40 -7.38 7.56
N LEU A 29 -10.71 -7.33 7.29
CA LEU A 29 -11.39 -6.10 6.82
C LEU A 29 -11.23 -4.94 7.82
N GLU A 30 -11.26 -5.24 9.11
CA GLU A 30 -11.06 -4.29 10.21
C GLU A 30 -9.62 -3.74 10.31
N GLN A 31 -8.66 -4.36 9.63
CA GLN A 31 -7.27 -3.92 9.52
C GLN A 31 -6.97 -3.28 8.16
N ARG A 32 -8.00 -3.04 7.33
CA ARG A 32 -7.85 -2.33 6.05
C ARG A 32 -8.35 -0.91 6.20
N GLU A 33 -7.51 0.06 5.84
CA GLU A 33 -7.91 1.46 5.71
C GLU A 33 -7.72 1.94 4.27
N VAL A 34 -8.61 2.82 3.84
CA VAL A 34 -8.50 3.55 2.58
C VAL A 34 -8.29 5.02 2.89
N SER A 35 -7.22 5.61 2.36
CA SER A 35 -6.94 7.03 2.57
C SER A 35 -6.52 7.76 1.29
N GLN A 36 -6.83 9.04 1.22
CA GLN A 36 -6.34 9.97 0.19
C GLN A 36 -5.46 11.07 0.79
N ASP A 37 -5.33 11.11 2.12
CA ASP A 37 -4.52 12.08 2.84
C ASP A 37 -3.04 11.69 2.76
N THR A 38 -2.30 12.42 1.93
CA THR A 38 -0.87 12.19 1.74
C THR A 38 -0.06 12.52 2.99
N TYR A 39 -0.48 13.49 3.80
CA TYR A 39 0.23 13.85 5.03
C TYR A 39 0.10 12.76 6.08
N TYR A 40 -1.10 12.19 6.21
CA TYR A 40 -1.33 11.03 7.08
C TYR A 40 -0.48 9.83 6.66
N VAL A 41 -0.49 9.48 5.37
CA VAL A 41 0.31 8.36 4.84
C VAL A 41 1.81 8.59 5.05
N ASP A 42 2.30 9.80 4.79
CA ASP A 42 3.70 10.16 5.07
C ASP A 42 4.03 10.03 6.55
N THR A 43 3.10 10.40 7.43
CA THR A 43 3.27 10.26 8.88
C THR A 43 3.35 8.78 9.28
N LEU A 44 2.53 7.91 8.70
CA LEU A 44 2.60 6.46 8.97
C LEU A 44 3.98 5.91 8.60
N ILE A 45 4.50 6.28 7.42
CA ILE A 45 5.80 5.81 6.92
C ILE A 45 6.94 6.35 7.79
N LYS A 46 6.96 7.67 8.02
CA LYS A 46 8.09 8.35 8.66
C LYS A 46 8.13 8.18 10.17
N THR A 47 6.97 8.00 10.82
CA THR A 47 6.86 8.07 12.29
C THR A 47 6.25 6.84 12.93
N LYS A 48 5.51 6.02 12.18
CA LYS A 48 4.82 4.83 12.72
C LYS A 48 5.39 3.51 12.18
N ASN A 49 6.54 3.57 11.50
CA ASN A 49 7.28 2.40 11.00
C ASN A 49 6.51 1.57 9.96
N TYR A 50 5.58 2.20 9.23
CA TYR A 50 4.94 1.56 8.09
C TYR A 50 5.93 1.54 6.92
N ALA A 51 5.90 0.47 6.13
CA ALA A 51 6.68 0.34 4.91
C ALA A 51 5.78 0.50 3.68
N VAL A 52 6.37 0.81 2.54
CA VAL A 52 5.66 0.77 1.25
C VAL A 52 5.70 -0.63 0.68
N CYS A 53 4.60 -1.09 0.10
CA CYS A 53 4.55 -2.37 -0.58
C CYS A 53 5.44 -2.34 -1.83
N GLU A 54 6.41 -3.25 -1.91
CA GLU A 54 7.36 -3.30 -3.03
C GLU A 54 6.67 -3.51 -4.37
N TYR A 55 5.66 -4.38 -4.46
CA TYR A 55 4.91 -4.61 -5.69
C TYR A 55 4.13 -3.38 -6.16
N CYS A 56 3.62 -2.59 -5.21
CA CYS A 56 2.83 -1.39 -5.53
C CYS A 56 3.69 -0.16 -5.83
N TYR A 57 4.98 -0.17 -5.45
CA TYR A 57 5.89 0.97 -5.58
C TYR A 57 7.08 0.72 -6.54
N HIS A 58 7.39 -0.53 -6.89
CA HIS A 58 8.36 -0.92 -7.92
C HIS A 58 7.72 -1.34 -9.25
N SER A 59 6.54 -0.82 -9.60
CA SER A 59 5.96 -1.02 -10.94
C SER A 59 6.77 -0.25 -12.01
N THR A 60 8.00 -0.64 -12.26
CA THR A 60 8.64 -0.49 -13.57
C THR A 60 8.02 -1.54 -14.47
N SER A 61 7.05 -1.12 -15.29
CA SER A 61 6.49 -1.92 -16.36
C SER A 61 7.63 -2.54 -17.18
N PHE A 62 7.78 -3.86 -17.14
CA PHE A 62 8.49 -4.57 -18.20
C PHE A 62 7.55 -4.53 -19.41
N VAL A 63 7.78 -3.56 -20.30
CA VAL A 63 7.23 -3.60 -21.66
C VAL A 63 8.02 -4.70 -22.38
N LEU A 64 7.38 -5.81 -22.69
CA LEU A 64 7.88 -6.71 -23.72
C LEU A 64 7.21 -6.29 -25.03
N GLU A 65 8.07 -5.91 -25.99
CA GLU A 65 7.74 -5.69 -27.40
C GLU A 65 7.18 -6.97 -28.07
#